data_AF-A0A942SCB0-F1
#
_entry.id   AF-A0A942SCB0-F1
#
_cell.length_a   1.000
_cell.length_b   1.000
_cell.length_c   1.000
_cell.angle_alpha   90.00
_cell.angle_beta   90.00
_cell.angle_gamma   90.00
#
_symmetry.space_group_name_H-M   'P 1'
#
loop_
_entity.id
_entity.type
_entity.pdbx_description
1 polymer ?
#
loop_
_entity_poly.entity_id
_entity_poly.type
_entity_poly.pdbx_seq_one_letter_code
_entity_poly.pdbx_strand_id
1 'polypeptide(L)'
;MNDKSKPAMPVAATPLKQAVHDARIEAAERSAVIIDLRDAEMARLEILNEAIAGVFKDVPARHADYFDRGVSGGVQPRLWLDAITHVVMG
;
A
#
# COMPACT_ATOMS: atom_id res chain seq x y z
N MET A 1 -54.06 41.33 -23.06
CA MET A 1 -54.13 40.04 -22.36
C MET A 1 -52.76 39.39 -22.49
N ASN A 2 -52.03 39.30 -21.39
CA ASN A 2 -50.61 38.99 -21.31
C ASN A 2 -50.26 37.59 -21.86
N ASP A 3 -49.28 37.51 -22.75
CA ASP A 3 -48.49 36.29 -22.88
C ASP A 3 -47.24 36.42 -22.00
N LYS A 4 -47.09 35.49 -21.07
CA LYS A 4 -46.17 35.61 -19.94
C LYS A 4 -44.76 35.19 -20.34
N SER A 5 -43.80 36.08 -20.11
CA SER A 5 -42.38 35.77 -20.02
C SER A 5 -42.14 34.56 -19.11
N LYS A 6 -41.67 33.46 -19.71
CA LYS A 6 -41.23 32.26 -19.01
C LYS A 6 -39.86 32.58 -18.37
N PRO A 7 -39.64 32.40 -17.06
CA PRO A 7 -38.34 32.70 -16.48
C PRO A 7 -37.34 31.63 -16.94
N ALA A 8 -36.17 32.07 -17.40
CA ALA A 8 -35.03 31.21 -17.64
C ALA A 8 -34.62 30.57 -16.30
N MET A 9 -34.71 29.25 -16.20
CA MET A 9 -34.17 28.54 -15.05
C MET A 9 -32.65 28.74 -15.00
N PRO A 10 -32.07 28.99 -13.81
CA PRO A 10 -30.63 29.04 -13.67
C PRO A 10 -30.07 27.69 -14.08
N VAL A 11 -29.06 27.70 -14.96
CA VAL A 11 -28.33 26.52 -15.40
C VAL A 11 -27.78 25.84 -14.15
N ALA A 12 -28.53 24.83 -13.67
CA ALA A 12 -28.11 23.97 -12.59
C ALA A 12 -26.76 23.38 -13.01
N ALA A 13 -25.73 23.56 -12.19
CA ALA A 13 -24.46 22.89 -12.37
C ALA A 13 -24.74 21.41 -12.65
N THR A 14 -24.30 20.96 -13.82
CA THR A 14 -24.74 19.70 -14.40
C THR A 14 -24.49 18.56 -13.42
N PRO A 15 -25.46 17.64 -13.22
CA PRO A 15 -25.34 16.50 -12.30
C PRO A 15 -24.04 15.70 -12.48
N LEU A 16 -23.50 15.67 -13.70
CA LEU A 16 -22.24 15.05 -14.05
C LEU A 16 -21.02 15.73 -13.39
N LYS A 17 -21.00 17.06 -13.29
CA LYS A 17 -19.88 17.80 -12.69
C LYS A 17 -19.78 17.55 -11.19
N GLN A 18 -20.94 17.44 -10.53
CA GLN A 18 -21.03 17.05 -9.12
C GLN A 18 -20.62 15.59 -8.92
N ALA A 19 -21.14 14.67 -9.74
CA ALA A 19 -20.76 13.26 -9.68
C ALA A 19 -19.26 13.02 -9.89
N VAL A 20 -18.62 13.77 -10.80
CA VAL A 20 -17.16 13.70 -11.01
C VAL A 20 -16.39 14.27 -9.82
N HIS A 21 -16.89 15.32 -9.18
CA HIS A 21 -16.28 15.89 -7.98
C HIS A 21 -16.37 14.92 -6.80
N ASP A 22 -17.54 14.33 -6.58
CA ASP A 22 -17.79 13.37 -5.50
C ASP A 22 -16.97 12.08 -5.73
N ALA A 23 -16.88 11.59 -6.97
CA ALA A 23 -16.02 10.45 -7.32
C ALA A 23 -14.52 10.72 -7.10
N ARG A 24 -14.06 11.98 -7.28
CA ARG A 24 -12.68 12.37 -6.97
C ARG A 24 -12.40 12.38 -5.48
N ILE A 25 -13.36 12.82 -4.66
CA ILE A 25 -13.27 12.77 -3.21
C ILE A 25 -13.24 11.32 -2.73
N GLU A 26 -14.15 10.48 -3.21
CA GLU A 26 -14.22 9.07 -2.84
C GLU A 26 -12.94 8.30 -3.22
N ALA A 27 -12.32 8.62 -4.35
CA ALA A 27 -11.04 8.06 -4.77
C ALA A 27 -9.87 8.52 -3.87
N ALA A 28 -9.92 9.75 -3.36
CA ALA A 28 -8.92 10.28 -2.44
C ALA A 28 -9.05 9.66 -1.04
N GLU A 29 -10.27 9.47 -0.53
CA GLU A 29 -10.53 8.78 0.75
C GLU A 29 -10.07 7.31 0.71
N ARG A 30 -10.30 6.62 -0.42
CA ARG A 30 -9.73 5.28 -0.64
C ARG A 30 -8.21 5.24 -0.63
N SER A 31 -7.54 6.34 -1.01
CA SER A 31 -6.08 6.43 -1.03
C SER A 31 -5.48 6.73 0.35
N ALA A 32 -6.17 7.50 1.20
CA ALA A 32 -5.74 7.78 2.57
C ALA A 32 -5.73 6.52 3.45
N VAL A 33 -6.76 5.67 3.31
CA VAL A 33 -6.85 4.38 4.03
C VAL A 33 -5.73 3.41 3.63
N ILE A 34 -5.20 3.53 2.41
CA ILE A 34 -4.11 2.67 1.91
C ILE A 34 -2.77 3.05 2.57
N ILE A 35 -2.57 4.28 3.01
CA ILE A 35 -1.32 4.69 3.69
C ILE A 35 -1.27 4.09 5.11
N ASP A 36 -2.34 4.25 5.89
CA ASP A 36 -2.42 3.70 7.25
C ASP A 36 -2.30 2.17 7.25
N LEU A 37 -2.93 1.49 6.28
CA LEU A 37 -2.83 0.05 6.13
C LEU A 37 -1.41 -0.39 5.77
N ARG A 38 -0.67 0.41 5.00
CA ARG A 38 0.71 0.11 4.61
C ARG A 38 1.68 0.30 5.77
N ASP A 39 1.50 1.35 6.56
CA ASP A 39 2.32 1.57 7.76
C ASP A 39 2.08 0.46 8.79
N ALA A 40 0.82 0.05 8.97
CA ALA A 40 0.47 -1.11 9.79
C ALA A 40 1.09 -2.41 9.28
N GLU A 41 1.06 -2.66 7.96
CA GLU A 41 1.66 -3.86 7.38
C GLU A 41 3.19 -3.85 7.46
N MET A 42 3.84 -2.69 7.26
CA MET A 42 5.27 -2.51 7.49
C MET A 42 5.65 -2.85 8.93
N ALA A 43 4.95 -2.27 9.91
CA ALA A 43 5.19 -2.54 11.32
C ALA A 43 5.02 -4.03 11.66
N ARG A 44 3.98 -4.67 11.10
CA ARG A 44 3.76 -6.12 11.24
C ARG A 44 4.92 -6.94 10.65
N LEU A 45 5.42 -6.57 9.47
CA LEU A 45 6.55 -7.26 8.84
C LEU A 45 7.84 -7.08 9.63
N GLU A 46 8.08 -5.93 10.25
CA GLU A 46 9.25 -5.72 11.12
C GLU A 46 9.18 -6.59 12.37
N ILE A 47 8.01 -6.68 13.02
CA ILE A 47 7.80 -7.58 14.17
C ILE A 47 8.06 -9.04 13.75
N LEU A 48 7.56 -9.45 12.58
CA LEU A 48 7.82 -10.78 12.06
C LEU A 48 9.31 -10.99 11.75
N ASN A 49 9.98 -9.97 11.21
CA ASN A 49 11.40 -10.00 10.91
C ASN A 49 12.23 -10.23 12.19
N GLU A 50 11.92 -9.51 13.27
CA GLU A 50 12.56 -9.70 14.57
C GLU A 50 12.28 -11.10 15.15
N ALA A 51 11.04 -11.58 15.10
CA ALA A 51 10.68 -12.90 15.61
C ALA A 51 11.43 -14.04 14.91
N ILE A 52 11.57 -13.95 13.58
CA ILE A 52 12.32 -14.94 12.80
C ILE A 52 13.82 -14.88 13.12
N ALA A 53 14.38 -13.75 13.58
CA ALA A 53 15.79 -13.69 13.98
C ALA A 53 16.14 -14.71 15.08
N GLY A 54 15.18 -15.08 15.93
CA GLY A 54 15.33 -16.18 16.88
C GLY A 54 15.60 -17.53 16.20
N VAL A 55 14.88 -17.84 15.12
CA VAL A 55 15.05 -19.09 14.34
C VAL A 55 16.44 -19.18 13.71
N PHE A 56 17.00 -18.04 13.29
CA PHE A 56 18.34 -17.99 12.71
C PHE A 56 19.46 -18.24 13.73
N LYS A 57 19.20 -18.10 15.04
CA LYS A 57 20.18 -18.46 16.08
C LYS A 57 20.44 -19.96 16.15
N ASP A 58 19.48 -20.76 15.71
CA ASP A 58 19.59 -22.22 15.69
C ASP A 58 20.31 -22.74 14.42
N VAL A 59 20.57 -21.86 13.46
CA VAL A 59 21.31 -22.21 12.23
C VAL A 59 22.79 -22.42 12.59
N PRO A 60 23.40 -23.54 12.20
CA PRO A 60 24.84 -23.75 12.42
C PRO A 60 25.66 -22.60 11.82
N ALA A 61 26.67 -22.09 12.54
CA ALA A 61 27.46 -20.92 12.13
C ALA A 61 28.01 -21.01 10.70
N ARG A 62 28.37 -22.22 10.25
CA ARG A 62 28.82 -22.50 8.87
C ARG A 62 27.79 -22.23 7.76
N HIS A 63 26.51 -22.07 8.12
CA HIS A 63 25.40 -21.78 7.22
C HIS A 63 24.70 -20.45 7.57
N ALA A 64 25.22 -19.69 8.55
CA ALA A 64 24.58 -18.45 9.00
C ALA A 64 24.50 -17.41 7.88
N ASP A 65 25.47 -17.41 6.98
CA ASP A 65 25.53 -16.50 5.84
C ASP A 65 24.72 -17.00 4.62
N TYR A 66 24.04 -18.15 4.68
CA TYR A 66 23.39 -18.74 3.49
C TYR A 66 22.07 -18.07 3.11
N PHE A 67 21.53 -17.21 3.98
CA PHE A 67 20.27 -16.55 3.75
C PHE A 67 20.40 -15.06 4.00
N ASP A 68 19.92 -14.26 3.07
CA ASP A 68 19.74 -12.82 3.25
C ASP A 68 18.27 -12.51 3.55
N ARG A 69 18.05 -11.46 4.32
CA ARG A 69 16.74 -11.05 4.83
C ARG A 69 16.55 -9.56 4.73
N GLY A 70 15.39 -9.16 4.23
CA GLY A 70 15.06 -7.75 4.13
C GLY A 70 13.57 -7.48 4.04
N VAL A 71 13.15 -6.36 4.62
CA VAL A 71 11.80 -5.82 4.44
C VAL A 71 11.84 -4.79 3.30
N SER A 72 10.90 -4.88 2.38
CA SER A 72 10.76 -3.97 1.24
C SER A 72 9.47 -3.18 1.34
N GLY A 73 9.58 -1.85 1.27
CA GLY A 73 8.45 -0.90 1.41
C GLY A 73 7.65 -0.61 0.14
N GLY A 74 7.63 -1.55 -0.81
CA GLY A 74 6.90 -1.40 -2.08
C GLY A 74 5.38 -1.22 -1.89
N VAL A 75 4.63 -1.07 -3.00
CA VAL A 75 3.15 -0.89 -2.98
C VAL A 75 2.45 -1.92 -2.08
N GLN A 76 2.94 -3.16 -2.12
CA GLN A 76 2.67 -4.18 -1.12
C GLN A 76 3.97 -4.41 -0.34
N PRO A 77 4.03 -4.09 0.96
CA PRO A 77 5.16 -4.45 1.81
C PRO A 77 5.43 -5.96 1.77
N ARG A 78 6.70 -6.36 1.70
CA ARG A 78 7.11 -7.77 1.70
C ARG A 78 8.37 -7.99 2.51
N LEU A 79 8.40 -9.08 3.25
CA LEU A 79 9.60 -9.67 3.84
C LEU A 79 10.18 -10.71 2.86
N TRP A 80 11.46 -10.59 2.56
CA TRP A 80 12.22 -11.50 1.71
C TRP A 80 13.12 -12.41 2.54
N LEU A 81 13.26 -13.66 2.07
CA LEU A 81 14.13 -14.70 2.60
C LEU A 81 14.81 -15.35 1.40
N ASP A 82 15.95 -14.82 1.00
CA ASP A 82 16.64 -15.27 -0.20
C ASP A 82 17.82 -16.15 0.18
N ALA A 83 17.88 -17.35 -0.38
CA ALA A 83 19.08 -18.19 -0.26
C ALA A 83 20.16 -17.60 -1.18
N ILE A 84 21.31 -17.23 -0.61
CA ILE A 84 22.44 -16.80 -1.42
C ILE A 84 23.15 -18.04 -1.99
N THR A 85 23.58 -17.95 -3.24
CA THR A 85 24.35 -19.02 -3.90
C THR A 85 25.73 -19.11 -3.24
N HIS A 86 25.86 -19.89 -2.18
CA HIS A 86 27.14 -20.17 -1.57
C HIS A 86 27.92 -21.16 -2.46
N VAL A 87 28.96 -20.67 -3.13
CA VAL A 87 29.88 -21.51 -3.91
C VAL A 87 31.18 -21.66 -3.12
N VAL A 88 31.41 -22.84 -2.55
CA VAL A 88 32.72 -23.22 -2.02
C VAL A 88 33.58 -23.64 -3.20
N MET A 89 34.60 -22.84 -3.51
CA MET A 89 35.70 -23.31 -4.36
C MET A 89 36.70 -24.03 -3.47
N GLY A 90 36.93 -25.31 -3.75
CA GLY A 90 37.97 -26.13 -3.11
C GLY A 90 39.35 -25.83 -3.65
#